data_AF-A0A1X9YK18-F1
#
_entry.id   AF-A0A1X9YK18-F1
#
_cell.length_a   1.000
_cell.length_b   1.000
_cell.length_c   1.000
_cell.angle_alpha   90.00
_cell.angle_beta   90.00
_cell.angle_gamma   90.00
#
_symmetry.space_group_name_H-M   'P 1'
#
loop_
_entity.id
_entity.type
_entity.pdbx_description
1 polymer ?
#
loop_
_entity_poly.entity_id
_entity_poly.type
_entity_poly.pdbx_seq_one_letter_code
_entity_poly.pdbx_strand_id
1 'polypeptide(L)'
;MIRRLTRWLWALAVSLDQLAHVLLSGPKYLLLGGPAPNPDETISSKVGRMAVAGKRWALIAEAVIDWIFIRLGDGPGHCRRNIGR
;
A
#
# COMPACT_ATOMS: atom_id res chain seq x y z
N MET A 1 4.19 6.75 -27.24
CA MET A 1 5.28 6.65 -26.26
C MET A 1 4.81 6.98 -24.84
N ILE A 2 4.24 8.18 -24.60
CA ILE A 2 3.79 8.65 -23.28
C ILE A 2 2.94 7.63 -22.51
N ARG A 3 1.88 7.08 -23.13
CA ARG A 3 1.03 6.04 -22.48
C ARG A 3 1.79 4.79 -22.04
N ARG A 4 2.85 4.40 -22.76
CA ARG A 4 3.68 3.23 -22.40
C ARG A 4 4.58 3.57 -21.21
N LEU A 5 5.18 4.76 -21.22
CA LEU A 5 5.97 5.28 -20.10
C LEU A 5 5.13 5.38 -18.82
N THR A 6 3.92 5.94 -18.90
CA THR A 6 3.02 6.03 -17.75
C THR A 6 2.68 4.67 -17.16
N ARG A 7 2.38 3.67 -18.00
CA ARG A 7 2.11 2.30 -17.51
C ARG A 7 3.34 1.68 -16.84
N TRP A 8 4.52 1.88 -17.40
CA TRP A 8 5.75 1.37 -16.82
C TRP A 8 6.06 2.02 -15.47
N LEU A 9 5.95 3.35 -15.37
CA LEU A 9 6.12 4.07 -14.10
C LEU A 9 5.09 3.64 -13.06
N TRP A 10 3.84 3.40 -13.48
CA TRP A 10 2.80 2.88 -12.59
C TRP A 10 3.14 1.47 -12.09
N ALA A 11 3.56 0.56 -12.98
CA ALA A 11 3.97 -0.78 -12.61
C ALA A 11 5.15 -0.75 -11.64
N LEU A 12 6.13 0.13 -11.88
CA LEU A 12 7.26 0.33 -10.97
C LEU A 12 6.80 0.81 -9.59
N ALA A 13 5.87 1.76 -9.52
CA ALA A 13 5.32 2.24 -8.26
C ALA A 13 4.59 1.13 -7.48
N VAL A 14 3.80 0.30 -8.18
CA VAL A 14 3.13 -0.87 -7.57
C VAL A 14 4.15 -1.87 -7.04
N SER A 15 5.18 -2.20 -7.81
CA SER A 15 6.23 -3.12 -7.38
C SER A 15 7.01 -2.61 -6.17
N LEU A 16 7.25 -1.30 -6.07
CA LEU A 16 7.87 -0.69 -4.89
C LEU A 16 6.97 -0.76 -3.65
N ASP A 17 5.66 -0.55 -3.82
CA ASP A 17 4.65 -0.68 -2.75
C ASP A 17 4.57 -2.14 -2.24
N GLN A 18 4.56 -3.11 -3.15
CA GLN A 18 4.62 -4.55 -2.82
C GLN A 18 5.94 -4.93 -2.12
N LEU A 19 7.07 -4.42 -2.60
CA LEU A 19 8.36 -4.64 -1.94
C LEU A 19 8.35 -4.09 -0.51
N ALA A 20 7.85 -2.88 -0.32
CA ALA A 20 7.73 -2.27 1.00
C ALA A 20 6.82 -3.10 1.92
N HIS A 21 5.71 -3.65 1.40
CA HIS A 21 4.86 -4.58 2.14
C HIS A 21 5.65 -5.78 2.64
N VAL A 22 6.32 -6.51 1.74
CA VAL A 22 7.09 -7.71 2.07
C VAL A 22 8.18 -7.42 3.10
N LEU A 23 8.91 -6.30 2.95
CA LEU A 23 9.96 -5.88 3.88
C LEU A 23 9.44 -5.60 5.29
N LEU A 24 8.19 -5.15 5.45
CA LEU A 24 7.59 -4.92 6.78
C LEU A 24 6.89 -6.18 7.33
N SER A 25 6.19 -6.93 6.48
CA SER A 25 5.43 -8.10 6.91
C SER A 25 6.32 -9.31 7.16
N GLY A 26 7.43 -9.48 6.44
CA GLY A 26 8.36 -10.59 6.59
C GLY A 26 8.97 -10.67 8.00
N PRO A 27 9.64 -9.60 8.48
CA PRO A 27 10.17 -9.56 9.84
C PRO A 27 9.08 -9.75 10.89
N LYS A 28 7.91 -9.14 10.71
CA LYS A 28 6.76 -9.33 11.61
C LYS A 28 6.33 -10.80 11.67
N TYR A 29 6.20 -11.45 10.53
CA TYR A 29 5.83 -12.87 10.43
C TYR A 29 6.85 -13.76 11.14
N LEU A 30 8.15 -13.54 10.91
CA LEU A 30 9.21 -14.33 11.52
C LEU A 30 9.31 -14.14 13.04
N LEU A 31 9.11 -12.91 13.54
CA LEU A 31 9.33 -12.57 14.95
C LEU A 31 8.07 -12.69 15.82
N LEU A 32 6.90 -12.35 15.27
CA LEU A 32 5.64 -12.23 16.01
C LEU A 32 4.55 -13.18 15.49
N GLY A 33 4.83 -13.94 14.42
CA GLY A 33 3.85 -14.80 13.76
C GLY A 33 2.76 -14.02 13.02
N GLY A 34 1.63 -14.69 12.78
CA GLY A 34 0.50 -14.17 12.03
C GLY A 34 0.44 -14.71 10.59
N PRO A 35 -0.35 -14.07 9.71
CA PRO A 35 -0.49 -14.52 8.34
C PRO A 35 0.82 -14.37 7.57
N ALA A 36 1.11 -15.33 6.69
CA ALA A 36 2.23 -15.26 5.78
C ALA A 36 2.13 -14.00 4.89
N PRO A 37 3.26 -13.33 4.57
CA PRO A 37 3.30 -12.23 3.62
C PRO A 37 2.70 -12.65 2.27
N ASN A 38 1.78 -11.85 1.73
CA ASN A 38 1.28 -12.03 0.38
C ASN A 38 2.07 -11.10 -0.57
N PRO A 39 2.86 -11.62 -1.53
CA PRO A 39 3.64 -10.79 -2.44
C PRO A 39 2.76 -9.92 -3.35
N ASP A 40 1.51 -10.32 -3.60
CA ASP A 40 0.58 -9.54 -4.42
C ASP A 40 -0.08 -8.40 -3.62
N GLU A 41 0.03 -8.40 -2.29
CA GLU A 41 -0.54 -7.36 -1.44
C GLU A 41 0.36 -6.11 -1.39
N THR A 42 -0.23 -4.95 -1.69
CA THR A 42 0.44 -3.66 -1.49
C THR A 42 0.33 -3.17 -0.03
N ILE A 43 1.27 -2.33 0.40
CA ILE A 43 1.22 -1.70 1.72
C ILE A 43 0.00 -0.79 1.82
N SER A 44 -0.31 -0.07 0.74
CA SER A 44 -1.47 0.81 0.66
C SER A 44 -2.78 0.03 0.85
N SER A 45 -2.91 -1.16 0.25
CA SER A 45 -4.07 -2.05 0.41
C SER A 45 -4.16 -2.61 1.84
N LYS A 46 -3.03 -3.02 2.43
CA LYS A 46 -2.96 -3.48 3.83
C LYS A 46 -3.43 -2.39 4.79
N VAL A 47 -2.89 -1.18 4.62
CA VAL A 47 -3.23 -0.01 5.45
C VAL A 47 -4.72 0.31 5.30
N GLY A 48 -5.25 0.33 4.07
CA GLY A 48 -6.67 0.54 3.81
C GLY A 48 -7.55 -0.47 4.55
N ARG A 49 -7.24 -1.77 4.47
CA ARG A 49 -7.99 -2.82 5.19
C ARG A 49 -7.95 -2.62 6.70
N MET A 50 -6.79 -2.30 7.24
CA MET A 50 -6.62 -2.13 8.69
C MET A 50 -7.26 -0.83 9.20
N ALA A 51 -7.31 0.21 8.36
CA ALA A 51 -8.03 1.45 8.64
C ALA A 51 -9.55 1.23 8.65
N VAL A 52 -10.10 0.47 7.69
CA VAL A 52 -11.51 0.03 7.69
C VAL A 52 -11.82 -0.79 8.94
N ALA A 53 -10.88 -1.63 9.39
CA ALA A 53 -10.99 -2.35 10.66
C ALA A 53 -10.76 -1.49 11.92
N GLY A 54 -10.61 -0.16 11.78
CA GLY A 54 -10.51 0.78 12.90
C GLY A 54 -9.17 0.79 13.64
N LYS A 55 -8.10 0.23 13.07
CA LYS A 55 -6.79 0.20 13.74
C LYS A 55 -6.17 1.60 13.72
N ARG A 56 -5.91 2.17 14.91
CA ARG A 56 -5.36 3.52 15.08
C ARG A 56 -4.08 3.77 14.28
N TRP A 57 -3.12 2.83 14.31
CA TRP A 57 -1.88 2.96 13.54
C TRP A 57 -2.14 3.03 12.03
N ALA A 58 -3.16 2.31 11.55
CA ALA A 58 -3.51 2.28 10.13
C ALA A 58 -4.24 3.55 9.70
N LEU A 59 -5.05 4.15 10.56
CA LEU A 59 -5.66 5.47 10.30
C LEU A 59 -4.60 6.56 10.16
N ILE A 60 -3.55 6.53 11.00
CA ILE A 60 -2.43 7.47 10.90
C ILE A 60 -1.64 7.21 9.61
N ALA A 61 -1.30 5.96 9.33
CA ALA A 61 -0.56 5.59 8.12
C ALA A 61 -1.36 5.93 6.84
N GLU A 62 -2.67 5.69 6.84
CA GLU A 62 -3.58 6.04 5.76
C GLU A 62 -3.55 7.54 5.49
N ALA A 63 -3.66 8.38 6.52
CA ALA A 63 -3.62 9.83 6.35
C ALA A 63 -2.29 10.32 5.74
N VAL A 64 -1.16 9.71 6.13
CA VAL A 64 0.15 10.04 5.55
C VAL A 64 0.25 9.59 4.10
N ILE A 65 -0.16 8.36 3.78
CA ILE A 65 -0.11 7.83 2.41
C ILE A 65 -1.03 8.65 1.49
N ASP A 66 -2.28 8.88 1.91
CA ASP A 66 -3.22 9.71 1.15
C ASP A 66 -2.68 11.12 0.90
N TRP A 67 -2.04 11.75 1.91
CA TRP A 67 -1.43 13.07 1.77
C TRP A 67 -0.31 13.12 0.72
N ILE A 68 0.50 12.05 0.62
CA ILE A 68 1.55 11.91 -0.39
C ILE A 68 0.91 11.73 -1.78
N PHE A 69 -0.03 10.81 -1.92
CA PHE A 69 -0.65 10.49 -3.20
C PHE A 69 -1.48 11.66 -3.75
N ILE A 70 -2.15 12.43 -2.89
CA ILE A 70 -2.83 13.67 -3.29
C ILE A 70 -1.83 14.68 -3.90
N ARG A 71 -0.62 14.82 -3.34
CA ARG A 71 0.43 15.69 -3.90
C ARG A 71 1.00 15.18 -5.21
N LEU A 72 0.93 13.88 -5.44
CA LEU A 72 1.30 13.24 -6.70
C LEU A 72 0.17 13.27 -7.75
N GLY A 73 -0.97 13.91 -7.42
CA GLY A 73 -2.10 14.10 -8.33
C GLY A 73 -3.16 12.99 -8.30
N ASP A 74 -3.12 12.10 -7.31
CA ASP A 74 -4.19 11.13 -7.09
C ASP A 74 -5.36 11.73 -6.30
N GLY A 75 -6.53 11.08 -6.37
CA GLY A 75 -7.71 11.44 -5.60
C GLY A 75 -7.63 10.99 -4.12
N PRO A 76 -8.52 11.51 -3.25
CA PRO A 76 -8.56 11.16 -1.83
C PRO A 76 -8.86 9.66 -1.60
N GLY A 77 -8.45 9.13 -0.45
CA GLY A 77 -8.72 7.75 -0.07
C GLY A 77 -7.97 6.72 -0.91
N HIS A 78 -6.70 6.98 -1.25
CA HIS A 78 -5.87 6.09 -2.06
C HIS A 78 -5.85 4.67 -1.46
N CYS A 79 -5.56 4.57 -0.16
CA CYS A 79 -5.47 3.28 0.54
C CYS A 79 -6.77 2.47 0.47
N ARG A 80 -7.93 3.11 0.73
CA ARG A 80 -9.24 2.42 0.68
C ARG A 80 -9.65 2.04 -0.74
N ARG A 81 -9.39 2.89 -1.72
CA ARG A 81 -9.76 2.63 -3.12
C ARG A 81 -8.95 1.48 -3.75
N ASN A 82 -7.79 1.15 -3.17
CA ASN A 82 -6.92 0.07 -3.64
C ASN A 82 -7.04 -1.22 -2.81
N ILE A 83 -8.10 -1.36 -2.00
CA ILE A 83 -8.42 -2.65 -1.37
C ILE A 83 -8.91 -3.62 -2.46
N GLY A 84 -8.17 -4.71 -2.70
CA GLY A 84 -8.57 -5.78 -3.63
C GLY A 84 -8.42 -5.48 -5.12
N ARG A 85 -7.69 -4.41 -5.48
CA ARG A 85 -7.19 -4.16 -6.84
C ARG A 85 -5.82 -4.78 -7.03
#